data_AF-A0A662FWI0-F1
#
_entry.id   AF-A0A662FWI0-F1
#
_cell.length_a   1.000
_cell.length_b   1.000
_cell.length_c   1.000
_cell.angle_alpha   90.00
_cell.angle_beta   90.00
_cell.angle_gamma   90.00
#
_symmetry.space_group_name_H-M   'P 1'
#
loop_
_entity.id
_entity.type
_entity.pdbx_description
1 polymer ?
#
loop_
_entity_poly.entity_id
_entity_poly.type
_entity_poly.pdbx_seq_one_letter_code
_entity_poly.pdbx_strand_id
1 'polypeptide(L)'
;MNRRGQIKLLEAVFCVILIVVVFTVASYIVTPSNPFLGRSSKSLEIFGYYLLDRITSTDLLDKVIFKHDYRTYLWEEELKVIISAYVPVNVYFNLTIYVSNMTDSIDGMPTLHVLNKIPISNVAEKDFFNKVYEVASATVVYTSRKGYILVLNLVLARV
;
A
#
# COMPACT_ATOMS: atom_id res chain seq x y z
N MET A 1 -34.23 -30.22 -50.10
CA MET A 1 -33.47 -30.03 -48.85
C MET A 1 -33.70 -28.62 -48.32
N ASN A 2 -34.17 -28.52 -47.07
CA ASN A 2 -34.76 -27.31 -46.52
C ASN A 2 -33.67 -26.35 -45.97
N ARG A 3 -33.16 -25.45 -46.83
CA ARG A 3 -32.04 -24.51 -46.56
C ARG A 3 -32.20 -23.71 -45.25
N ARG A 4 -33.44 -23.33 -44.90
CA ARG A 4 -33.74 -22.61 -43.64
C ARG A 4 -33.40 -23.42 -42.38
N GLY A 5 -33.59 -24.74 -42.42
CA GLY A 5 -33.26 -25.61 -41.28
C GLY A 5 -31.76 -25.73 -41.07
N GLN A 6 -31.00 -25.83 -42.16
CA GLN A 6 -29.53 -25.90 -42.11
C GLN A 6 -28.90 -24.60 -41.59
N ILE A 7 -29.46 -23.43 -41.95
CA ILE A 7 -28.99 -22.13 -41.46
C ILE A 7 -29.24 -21.98 -39.95
N LYS A 8 -30.42 -22.38 -39.45
CA LYS A 8 -30.73 -22.36 -38.02
C LYS A 8 -29.83 -23.30 -37.21
N LEU A 9 -29.48 -24.45 -37.78
CA LEU A 9 -28.59 -25.42 -37.15
C LEU A 9 -27.16 -24.87 -37.05
N LEU A 10 -26.68 -24.22 -38.11
CA LEU A 10 -25.40 -23.53 -38.13
C LEU A 10 -25.35 -22.38 -37.11
N GLU A 11 -26.41 -21.57 -37.04
CA GLU A 11 -26.56 -20.48 -36.07
C GLU A 11 -26.51 -21.00 -34.62
N ALA A 12 -27.23 -22.09 -34.32
CA ALA A 12 -27.19 -22.72 -33.01
C ALA A 12 -25.78 -23.19 -32.62
N VAL A 13 -25.03 -23.77 -33.56
CA VAL A 13 -23.63 -24.18 -33.33
C VAL A 13 -22.75 -22.98 -33.02
N PHE A 14 -22.89 -21.88 -33.76
CA PHE A 14 -22.14 -20.64 -33.47
C PHE A 14 -22.49 -20.05 -32.11
N CYS A 15 -23.76 -20.05 -31.71
CA CYS A 15 -24.18 -19.60 -30.38
C CYS A 15 -23.56 -20.44 -29.27
N VAL A 16 -23.51 -21.78 -29.42
CA VAL A 16 -22.89 -22.66 -28.43
C VAL A 16 -21.39 -22.37 -28.29
N ILE A 17 -20.68 -22.21 -29.41
CA ILE A 17 -19.25 -21.85 -29.41
C ILE A 17 -19.04 -20.51 -28.71
N LEU A 18 -19.87 -19.51 -29.02
CA LEU A 18 -19.81 -18.20 -28.38
C LEU A 18 -20.01 -18.28 -26.86
N ILE A 19 -21.01 -19.03 -26.41
CA ILE A 19 -21.28 -19.22 -24.97
C ILE A 19 -20.08 -19.87 -24.29
N VAL A 20 -19.47 -20.90 -24.88
CA VAL A 20 -18.29 -21.57 -24.31
C VAL A 20 -17.09 -20.63 -24.23
N VAL A 21 -16.84 -19.84 -25.27
CA VAL A 21 -15.74 -18.86 -25.29
C VAL A 21 -15.97 -17.78 -24.23
N VAL A 22 -17.17 -17.19 -24.18
CA VAL A 22 -17.53 -16.18 -23.17
C VAL A 22 -17.39 -16.75 -21.76
N PHE A 23 -17.88 -17.97 -21.52
CA PHE A 23 -17.79 -18.61 -20.22
C PHE A 23 -16.34 -18.87 -19.82
N THR A 24 -15.49 -19.28 -20.77
CA THR A 24 -14.06 -19.49 -20.53
C THR A 24 -13.37 -18.18 -20.17
N VAL A 25 -13.58 -17.12 -20.97
CA VAL A 25 -13.00 -15.79 -20.70
C VAL A 25 -13.50 -15.23 -19.37
N ALA A 26 -14.81 -15.31 -19.09
CA ALA A 26 -15.39 -14.88 -17.83
C ALA A 26 -14.81 -15.67 -16.65
N SER A 27 -14.63 -16.98 -16.78
CA SER A 27 -14.03 -17.80 -15.74
C SER A 27 -12.60 -17.36 -15.44
N TYR A 28 -11.79 -17.08 -16.45
CA TYR A 28 -10.43 -16.56 -16.28
C TYR A 28 -10.40 -15.17 -15.63
N ILE A 29 -11.35 -14.30 -15.94
CA ILE A 29 -11.47 -12.97 -15.33
C ILE A 29 -11.92 -13.05 -13.87
N VAL A 30 -12.86 -13.96 -13.55
CA VAL A 30 -13.45 -14.09 -12.21
C VAL A 30 -12.56 -14.90 -11.27
N THR A 31 -11.70 -15.80 -11.77
CA THR A 31 -10.72 -16.47 -10.91
C THR A 31 -9.79 -15.44 -10.28
N PRO A 32 -9.82 -15.28 -8.94
CA PRO A 32 -8.87 -14.39 -8.29
C PRO A 32 -7.46 -14.90 -8.58
N SER A 33 -6.58 -13.99 -8.99
CA SER A 33 -5.14 -14.20 -9.10
C SER A 33 -4.63 -14.69 -7.73
N ASN A 34 -4.55 -16.01 -7.58
CA ASN A 34 -4.17 -16.73 -6.36
C ASN A 34 -4.83 -16.20 -5.05
N PRO A 35 -5.94 -16.83 -4.58
CA PRO A 35 -6.64 -16.37 -3.37
C PRO A 35 -5.78 -16.35 -2.11
N PHE A 36 -4.67 -17.11 -2.08
CA PHE A 36 -3.69 -17.07 -0.99
C PHE A 36 -2.93 -15.74 -0.95
N LEU A 37 -2.44 -15.25 -2.09
CA LEU A 37 -1.74 -13.97 -2.19
C LEU A 37 -2.66 -12.81 -1.78
N GLY A 38 -3.90 -12.80 -2.27
CA GLY A 38 -4.87 -11.77 -1.89
C GLY A 38 -5.20 -11.75 -0.39
N ARG A 39 -5.31 -12.92 0.26
CA ARG A 39 -5.50 -12.99 1.72
C ARG A 39 -4.26 -12.54 2.49
N SER A 40 -3.07 -12.92 2.02
CA SER A 40 -1.82 -12.59 2.68
C SER A 40 -1.54 -11.08 2.63
N SER A 41 -1.69 -10.45 1.47
CA SER A 41 -1.59 -8.99 1.33
C SER A 41 -2.60 -8.25 2.22
N LYS A 42 -3.84 -8.73 2.32
CA LYS A 42 -4.84 -8.14 3.22
C LYS A 42 -4.45 -8.27 4.70
N SER A 43 -3.88 -9.41 5.10
CA SER A 43 -3.36 -9.57 6.46
C SER A 43 -2.19 -8.62 6.73
N LEU A 44 -1.34 -8.38 5.73
CA LEU A 44 -0.21 -7.47 5.82
C LEU A 44 -0.66 -6.01 5.91
N GLU A 45 -1.70 -5.64 5.14
CA GLU A 45 -2.36 -4.33 5.21
C GLU A 45 -2.95 -4.07 6.61
N ILE A 46 -3.72 -5.02 7.15
CA ILE A 46 -4.28 -4.94 8.50
C ILE A 46 -3.16 -4.77 9.55
N PHE A 47 -2.08 -5.54 9.43
CA PHE A 47 -0.91 -5.39 10.29
C PHE A 47 -0.28 -3.99 10.17
N GLY A 48 -0.15 -3.46 8.94
CA GLY A 48 0.35 -2.11 8.69
C GLY A 48 -0.48 -1.04 9.39
N TYR A 49 -1.82 -1.13 9.33
CA TYR A 49 -2.70 -0.24 10.07
C TYR A 49 -2.52 -0.35 11.58
N TYR A 50 -2.44 -1.57 12.15
CA TYR A 50 -2.20 -1.74 13.59
C TYR A 50 -0.85 -1.19 14.03
N LEU A 51 0.19 -1.35 13.20
CA LEU A 51 1.51 -0.80 13.49
C LEU A 51 1.47 0.73 13.47
N LEU A 52 0.86 1.33 12.44
CA LEU A 52 0.69 2.78 12.35
C LEU A 52 -0.15 3.33 13.51
N ASP A 53 -1.28 2.69 13.83
CA ASP A 53 -2.14 3.06 14.95
C ASP A 53 -1.39 2.99 16.29
N ARG A 54 -0.57 1.96 16.51
CA ARG A 54 0.25 1.85 17.72
C ARG A 54 1.28 2.97 17.85
N ILE A 55 1.96 3.36 16.77
CA ILE A 55 2.98 4.41 16.83
C ILE A 55 2.35 5.82 16.95
N THR A 56 1.15 6.03 16.40
CA THR A 56 0.45 7.32 16.49
C THR A 56 -0.25 7.49 17.84
N SER A 57 -0.84 6.42 18.40
CA SER A 57 -1.58 6.47 19.67
C SER A 57 -0.71 6.65 20.91
N THR A 58 0.59 6.33 20.83
CA THR A 58 1.50 6.32 22.00
C THR A 58 2.29 7.62 22.20
N ASP A 59 1.91 8.70 21.53
CA ASP A 59 2.70 9.96 21.41
C ASP A 59 4.16 9.71 20.99
N LEU A 60 4.44 8.57 20.37
CA LEU A 60 5.80 8.13 20.06
C LEU A 60 6.39 9.03 18.97
N LEU A 61 5.59 9.39 17.97
CA LEU A 61 6.00 10.34 16.92
C LEU A 61 6.39 11.70 17.50
N ASP A 62 5.65 12.21 18.49
CA ASP A 62 5.99 13.47 19.15
C ASP A 62 7.31 13.38 19.92
N LYS A 63 7.57 12.24 20.56
CA LYS A 63 8.79 11.96 21.33
C LYS A 63 10.02 11.63 20.49
N VAL A 64 9.85 11.26 19.22
CA VAL A 64 10.97 10.92 18.33
C VAL A 64 11.26 12.06 17.37
N ILE A 65 10.22 12.53 16.65
CA ILE A 65 10.37 13.58 15.64
C ILE A 65 10.61 14.94 16.31
N PHE A 66 9.83 15.26 17.36
CA PHE A 66 9.82 16.62 17.93
C PHE A 66 10.54 16.76 19.26
N LYS A 67 11.28 15.73 19.72
CA LYS A 67 12.10 15.78 20.93
C LYS A 67 13.29 16.72 20.79
N HIS A 68 13.91 16.72 19.63
CA HIS A 68 14.97 17.64 19.24
C HIS A 68 14.51 18.46 18.02
N ASP A 69 15.36 19.36 17.54
CA ASP A 69 15.09 20.00 16.25
C ASP A 69 15.17 18.95 15.14
N TYR A 70 14.00 18.58 14.59
CA TYR A 70 13.86 17.59 13.51
C TYR A 70 14.65 17.97 12.24
N ARG A 71 15.08 19.24 12.12
CA ARG A 71 15.92 19.72 11.02
C ARG A 71 17.40 19.47 11.24
N THR A 72 17.86 19.12 12.43
CA THR A 72 19.28 18.86 12.70
C THR A 72 19.53 17.47 13.25
N TYR A 73 18.53 16.88 13.90
CA TYR A 73 18.60 15.55 14.48
C TYR A 73 18.23 14.43 13.49
N LEU A 74 18.89 13.26 13.64
CA LEU A 74 18.65 12.04 12.85
C LEU A 74 17.53 11.18 13.46
N TRP A 75 16.34 11.78 13.61
CA TRP A 75 15.18 11.08 14.18
C TRP A 75 14.70 9.90 13.31
N GLU A 76 15.03 9.92 12.01
CA GLU A 76 14.69 8.85 11.07
C GLU A 76 15.33 7.51 11.45
N GLU A 77 16.56 7.53 11.99
CA GLU A 77 17.27 6.32 12.41
C GLU A 77 16.66 5.72 13.67
N GLU A 78 16.32 6.55 14.66
CA GLU A 78 15.60 6.09 15.86
C GLU A 78 14.26 5.46 15.48
N LEU A 79 13.49 6.12 14.61
CA LEU A 79 12.19 5.62 14.18
C LEU A 79 12.33 4.31 13.39
N LYS A 80 13.37 4.18 12.55
CA LYS A 80 13.70 2.94 11.85
C LYS A 80 13.95 1.79 12.83
N VAL A 81 14.73 2.02 13.89
CA VAL A 81 15.01 0.99 14.91
C VAL A 81 13.73 0.57 15.64
N ILE A 82 12.91 1.55 16.03
CA ILE A 82 11.65 1.29 16.74
C ILE A 82 10.70 0.46 15.87
N ILE A 83 10.50 0.83 14.61
CA ILE A 83 9.63 0.09 13.69
C ILE A 83 10.18 -1.31 13.45
N SER A 84 11.50 -1.44 13.27
CA SER A 84 12.15 -2.74 13.08
C SER A 84 11.93 -3.70 14.26
N ALA A 85 11.73 -3.18 15.48
CA ALA A 85 11.42 -4.00 16.65
C ALA A 85 9.99 -4.56 16.66
N TYR A 86 9.06 -3.92 15.93
CA TYR A 86 7.66 -4.36 15.83
C TYR A 86 7.37 -5.18 14.57
N VAL A 87 8.21 -5.04 13.54
CA VAL A 87 8.06 -5.75 12.28
C VAL A 87 8.67 -7.15 12.37
N PRO A 88 7.96 -8.22 11.97
CA PRO A 88 8.51 -9.57 11.93
C PRO A 88 9.73 -9.70 11.00
N VAL A 89 10.61 -10.67 11.29
CA VAL A 89 11.88 -10.87 10.56
C VAL A 89 11.70 -11.12 9.05
N ASN A 90 10.55 -11.69 8.63
CA ASN A 90 10.22 -11.96 7.23
C ASN A 90 9.45 -10.83 6.54
N VAL A 91 9.32 -9.66 7.18
CA VAL A 91 8.60 -8.51 6.64
C VAL A 91 9.57 -7.34 6.42
N TYR A 92 9.51 -6.80 5.22
CA TYR A 92 10.23 -5.61 4.81
C TYR A 92 9.31 -4.40 4.88
N PHE A 93 9.86 -3.25 5.23
CA PHE A 93 9.09 -2.02 5.38
C PHE A 93 9.81 -0.81 4.79
N ASN A 94 9.02 0.16 4.35
CA ASN A 94 9.46 1.50 3.99
C ASN A 94 8.41 2.50 4.49
N LEU A 95 8.82 3.40 5.37
CA LEU A 95 7.97 4.46 5.90
C LEU A 95 8.39 5.80 5.30
N THR A 96 7.43 6.51 4.72
CA THR A 96 7.58 7.90 4.30
C THR A 96 6.63 8.77 5.11
N ILE A 97 7.14 9.89 5.64
CA ILE A 97 6.35 10.83 6.44
C ILE A 97 6.29 12.14 5.68
N TYR A 98 5.07 12.62 5.44
CA TYR A 98 4.82 13.92 4.86
C TYR A 98 4.34 14.89 5.93
N VAL A 99 4.75 16.15 5.83
CA VAL A 99 4.20 17.26 6.62
C VAL A 99 3.35 18.13 5.71
N SER A 100 2.16 18.48 6.18
CA SER A 100 1.32 19.47 5.53
C SER A 100 1.78 20.86 5.92
N ASN A 101 2.15 21.69 4.95
CA ASN A 101 2.43 23.10 5.19
C ASN A 101 1.37 23.96 4.48
N MET A 102 0.78 24.91 5.21
CA MET A 102 -0.16 25.88 4.62
C MET A 102 0.57 27.08 4.00
N THR A 103 1.85 27.30 4.28
CA THR A 103 2.55 28.50 3.80
C THR A 103 2.95 28.45 2.32
N ASP A 104 3.11 27.26 1.74
CA ASP A 104 3.51 27.06 0.34
C ASP A 104 2.32 26.71 -0.57
N SER A 105 1.10 27.02 -0.12
CA SER A 105 -0.13 26.76 -0.85
C SER A 105 -0.17 27.56 -2.16
N ILE A 106 0.06 26.91 -3.29
CA ILE A 106 -0.38 27.42 -4.58
C ILE A 106 -1.88 27.09 -4.65
N ASP A 107 -2.73 28.12 -4.76
CA ASP A 107 -4.19 28.02 -4.88
C ASP A 107 -4.99 27.56 -3.63
N GLY A 108 -4.43 27.70 -2.43
CA GLY A 108 -5.15 27.40 -1.18
C GLY A 108 -5.31 25.90 -0.87
N MET A 109 -4.62 25.03 -1.63
CA MET A 109 -4.49 23.61 -1.29
C MET A 109 -3.24 23.36 -0.44
N PRO A 110 -3.33 22.60 0.66
CA PRO A 110 -2.18 22.25 1.48
C PRO A 110 -1.22 21.36 0.67
N THR A 111 0.05 21.76 0.59
CA THR A 111 1.09 20.97 -0.05
C THR A 111 1.71 19.98 0.94
N LEU A 112 1.93 18.75 0.47
CA LEU A 112 2.59 17.70 1.24
C LEU A 112 4.07 17.68 0.88
N HIS A 113 4.93 17.92 1.87
CA HIS A 113 6.38 17.82 1.72
C HIS A 113 6.90 16.63 2.48
N VAL A 114 7.82 15.88 1.86
CA VAL A 114 8.51 14.77 2.53
C VAL A 114 9.33 15.35 3.69
N LEU A 115 9.08 14.84 4.90
CA LEU A 115 9.74 15.27 6.12
C LEU A 115 11.07 14.54 6.33
N ASN A 116 11.13 13.25 5.98
CA ASN A 116 12.31 12.43 6.19
C ASN A 116 13.44 12.77 5.21
N LYS A 117 14.65 12.93 5.74
CA LYS A 117 15.87 13.16 4.95
C LYS A 117 16.54 11.87 4.49
N ILE A 118 16.38 10.83 5.31
CA ILE A 118 16.96 9.50 5.11
C ILE A 118 15.80 8.50 4.99
N PRO A 119 15.93 7.43 4.20
CA PRO A 119 14.90 6.40 4.11
C PRO A 119 14.70 5.66 5.46
N ILE A 120 13.47 5.65 5.95
CA ILE A 120 13.05 4.88 7.12
C ILE A 120 12.63 3.49 6.63
N SER A 121 13.62 2.68 6.25
CA SER A 121 13.40 1.36 5.66
C SER A 121 14.45 0.34 6.12
N ASN A 122 14.06 -0.92 6.22
CA ASN A 122 14.98 -2.05 6.41
C ASN A 122 15.53 -2.62 5.08
N VAL A 123 15.22 -2.00 3.94
CA VAL A 123 15.70 -2.39 2.61
C VAL A 123 16.60 -1.30 2.04
N ALA A 124 17.74 -1.68 1.47
CA ALA A 124 18.65 -0.76 0.80
C ALA A 124 18.29 -0.51 -0.68
N GLU A 125 17.69 -1.50 -1.35
CA GLU A 125 17.32 -1.42 -2.76
C GLU A 125 15.98 -0.67 -2.96
N LYS A 126 15.98 0.40 -3.77
CA LYS A 126 14.79 1.23 -4.02
C LYS A 126 13.67 0.51 -4.78
N ASP A 127 14.03 -0.41 -5.68
CA ASP A 127 13.06 -1.12 -6.54
C ASP A 127 12.58 -2.45 -5.95
N PHE A 128 12.96 -2.76 -4.71
CA PHE A 128 12.60 -4.03 -4.06
C PHE A 128 11.08 -4.23 -4.02
N PHE A 129 10.34 -3.22 -3.57
CA PHE A 129 8.88 -3.29 -3.43
C PHE A 129 8.15 -3.44 -4.77
N ASN A 130 8.78 -3.10 -5.91
CA ASN A 130 8.18 -3.31 -7.23
C ASN A 130 8.35 -4.74 -7.75
N LYS A 131 9.27 -5.52 -7.17
CA LYS A 131 9.61 -6.88 -7.61
C LYS A 131 8.96 -7.98 -6.76
N VAL A 132 8.43 -7.63 -5.59
CA VAL A 132 7.85 -8.59 -4.64
C VAL A 132 6.36 -8.79 -4.91
N TYR A 133 5.90 -10.04 -4.84
CA TYR A 133 4.49 -10.39 -5.11
C TYR A 133 3.52 -9.99 -3.99
N GLU A 134 3.95 -10.07 -2.73
CA GLU A 134 3.13 -9.73 -1.56
C GLU A 134 3.53 -8.37 -1.01
N VAL A 135 2.83 -7.33 -1.48
CA VAL A 135 3.02 -5.93 -1.07
C VAL A 135 1.70 -5.38 -0.55
N ALA A 136 1.77 -4.60 0.53
CA ALA A 136 0.64 -3.88 1.09
C ALA A 136 1.07 -2.46 1.50
N SER A 137 0.14 -1.51 1.47
CA SER A 137 0.37 -0.15 1.96
C SER A 137 -0.70 0.26 2.96
N ALA A 138 -0.29 1.00 3.98
CA ALA A 138 -1.18 1.58 4.97
C ALA A 138 -0.85 3.07 5.10
N THR A 139 -1.88 3.90 5.15
CA THR A 139 -1.72 5.35 5.31
C THR A 139 -2.55 5.85 6.49
N VAL A 140 -1.92 6.62 7.38
CA VAL A 140 -2.58 7.21 8.54
C VAL A 140 -2.19 8.69 8.64
N VAL A 141 -3.19 9.52 8.95
CA VAL A 141 -2.98 10.94 9.25
C VAL A 141 -2.87 11.10 10.76
N TYR A 142 -1.82 11.79 11.22
CA TYR A 142 -1.55 12.05 12.62
C TYR A 142 -1.43 13.55 12.87
N THR A 143 -2.13 14.03 13.90
CA THR A 143 -2.01 15.42 14.36
C THR A 143 -1.16 15.44 15.62
N SER A 144 0.00 16.08 15.53
CA SER A 144 0.94 16.28 16.65
C SER A 144 0.37 17.23 17.69
N ARG A 145 0.78 17.06 18.96
CA ARG A 145 0.50 18.03 20.03
C ARG A 145 1.07 19.42 19.74
N LYS A 146 2.08 19.53 18.89
CA LYS A 146 2.66 20.82 18.44
C LYS A 146 1.88 21.47 17.29
N GLY A 147 0.77 20.87 16.85
CA GLY A 147 -0.09 21.41 15.80
C GLY A 147 0.32 21.04 14.36
N TYR A 148 1.29 20.15 14.19
CA TYR A 148 1.67 19.64 12.87
C TYR A 148 0.74 18.51 12.42
N ILE A 149 0.36 18.53 11.14
CA ILE A 149 -0.36 17.42 10.49
C ILE A 149 0.66 16.60 9.69
N LEU A 150 0.79 15.33 10.08
CA LEU A 150 1.67 14.36 9.46
C LEU A 150 0.86 13.32 8.71
N VAL A 151 1.29 12.96 7.50
CA VAL A 151 0.74 11.84 6.74
C VAL A 151 1.81 10.76 6.70
N LEU A 152 1.52 9.62 7.33
CA LEU A 152 2.42 8.47 7.38
C LEU A 152 2.00 7.48 6.30
N ASN A 153 2.89 7.18 5.38
CA ASN A 153 2.71 6.16 4.37
C ASN A 153 3.69 5.01 4.61
N LEU A 154 3.16 3.86 5.02
CA LEU A 154 3.92 2.65 5.29
C LEU A 154 3.68 1.65 4.17
N VAL A 155 4.74 1.24 3.48
CA VAL A 155 4.74 0.14 2.53
C VAL A 155 5.39 -1.06 3.18
N LEU A 156 4.71 -2.21 3.12
CA LEU A 156 5.15 -3.49 3.65
C LEU A 156 5.27 -4.50 2.52
N ALA A 157 6.26 -5.37 2.61
CA ALA A 157 6.42 -6.51 1.71
C ALA A 157 6.80 -7.76 2.49
N ARG A 158 6.33 -8.92 2.04
CA ARG A 158 6.72 -10.22 2.59
C ARG A 158 7.34 -11.07 1.47
N VAL A 159 8.44 -11.75 1.79
CA VAL A 159 9.16 -12.67 0.89
C VAL A 159 9.14 -14.06 1.48
#